data_AF-A0A7C6I8V5-F1
#
_entry.id   AF-A0A7C6I8V5-F1
#
_cell.length_a   1.000
_cell.length_b   1.000
_cell.length_c   1.000
_cell.angle_alpha   90.00
_cell.angle_beta   90.00
_cell.angle_gamma   90.00
#
_symmetry.space_group_name_H-M   'P 1'
#
loop_
_entity.id
_entity.type
_entity.pdbx_description
1 polymer ?
#
loop_
_entity_poly.entity_id
_entity_poly.type
_entity_poly.pdbx_seq_one_letter_code
_entity_poly.pdbx_strand_id
1 'polypeptide(L)'
;MKKTGVVLLLLLLAGIFLYAQDPLMEGLDAYAKSDWSTATLSFRRAVSVPGAGSEPWYWLILSELGARDYSAALSDIASFNKAFPKDPRIPDVTYQEGRVLFLMGHHDSSIQTLYKFVSLWPSHELVPSAYYWIGENLYMVGRFEEARSIFSLILSTWPQAVKREASWYRIAQIKQNIKEEELLKLLKMSHEESLRVIEDYQRREKTYEQAIIAYQKRISDMIKDTRMGELEQQIGDEKTRNSELIDRISELELRNAELSAAMVESGIENKQPTNQDITSNDPNKRRVALEALRNKARSVQNMYDQILEGEEK
;
A
#
# COMPACT_ATOMS: atom_id res chain seq x y z
N MET A 1 50.66 27.65 -85.78
CA MET A 1 50.05 26.30 -85.82
C MET A 1 50.20 25.49 -84.51
N LYS A 2 50.41 26.11 -83.32
CA LYS A 2 50.62 25.37 -82.06
C LYS A 2 49.45 25.39 -81.06
N LYS A 3 48.38 26.16 -81.32
CA LYS A 3 47.25 26.33 -80.38
C LYS A 3 46.10 25.33 -80.57
N THR A 4 45.98 24.73 -81.76
CA THR A 4 44.91 23.76 -82.07
C THR A 4 45.17 22.37 -81.48
N GLY A 5 46.44 21.96 -81.36
CA GLY A 5 46.79 20.65 -80.79
C GLY A 5 46.54 20.53 -79.28
N VAL A 6 46.67 21.62 -78.51
CA VAL A 6 46.48 21.60 -77.04
C VAL A 6 44.99 21.55 -76.67
N VAL A 7 44.12 22.18 -77.45
CA VAL A 7 42.66 22.13 -77.24
C VAL A 7 42.11 20.75 -77.58
N LEU A 8 42.63 20.10 -78.63
CA LEU A 8 42.23 18.73 -78.97
C LEU A 8 42.69 17.72 -77.92
N LEU A 9 43.89 17.90 -77.33
CA LEU A 9 44.41 17.03 -76.26
C LEU A 9 43.64 17.22 -74.94
N LEU A 10 43.21 18.45 -74.62
CA LEU A 10 42.37 18.72 -73.45
C LEU A 10 40.94 18.19 -73.59
N LEU A 11 40.37 18.19 -74.81
CA LEU A 11 39.08 17.55 -75.08
C LEU A 11 39.17 16.01 -75.06
N LEU A 12 40.32 15.45 -75.45
CA LEU A 12 40.55 13.99 -75.37
C LEU A 12 40.85 13.52 -73.94
N LEU A 13 41.48 14.36 -73.10
CA LEU A 13 41.64 14.14 -71.66
C LEU A 13 40.34 14.39 -70.87
N ALA A 14 39.50 15.33 -71.29
CA ALA A 14 38.16 15.53 -70.73
C ALA A 14 37.17 14.42 -71.14
N GLY A 15 37.41 13.77 -72.28
CA GLY A 15 36.62 12.61 -72.74
C GLY A 15 36.87 11.33 -71.96
N ILE A 16 37.93 11.26 -71.14
CA ILE A 16 38.30 10.05 -70.37
C ILE A 16 37.80 10.10 -68.91
N PHE A 17 37.24 11.24 -68.45
CA PHE A 17 36.65 11.38 -67.11
C PHE A 17 35.11 11.46 -67.08
N LEU A 18 34.44 11.30 -68.23
CA LEU A 18 32.99 11.09 -68.29
C LEU A 18 32.62 9.61 -68.50
N TYR A 19 33.31 8.70 -67.83
CA TYR A 19 32.61 7.53 -67.32
C TYR A 19 31.83 8.01 -66.10
N ALA A 20 30.61 8.49 -66.30
CA ALA A 20 29.65 8.47 -65.20
C ALA A 20 29.62 7.00 -64.74
N GLN A 21 30.26 6.71 -63.62
CA GLN A 21 30.21 5.36 -63.05
C GLN A 21 28.74 4.98 -62.97
N ASP A 22 28.39 3.81 -63.49
CA ASP A 22 27.03 3.29 -63.41
C ASP A 22 26.57 3.43 -61.94
N PRO A 23 25.53 4.23 -61.66
CA PRO A 23 25.12 4.50 -60.29
C PRO A 23 24.81 3.23 -59.49
N LEU A 24 24.42 2.16 -60.20
CA LEU A 24 24.26 0.83 -59.59
C LEU A 24 25.60 0.27 -59.10
N MET A 25 26.65 0.32 -59.91
CA MET A 25 27.99 -0.19 -59.56
C MET A 25 28.65 0.63 -58.44
N GLU A 26 28.51 1.96 -58.48
CA GLU A 26 28.98 2.83 -57.40
C GLU A 26 28.25 2.50 -56.08
N GLY A 27 26.92 2.31 -56.15
CA GLY A 27 26.12 1.91 -55.01
C GLY A 27 26.54 0.56 -54.42
N LEU A 28 26.81 -0.44 -55.27
CA LEU A 28 27.22 -1.78 -54.84
C LEU A 28 28.60 -1.77 -54.15
N ASP A 29 29.56 -1.00 -54.69
CA ASP A 29 30.88 -0.83 -54.07
C ASP A 29 30.78 -0.14 -52.70
N ALA A 30 29.97 0.93 -52.61
CA ALA A 30 29.69 1.60 -51.35
C ALA A 30 28.99 0.69 -50.34
N TYR A 31 28.00 -0.10 -50.78
CA TYR A 31 27.29 -1.07 -49.94
C TYR A 31 28.24 -2.13 -49.37
N ALA A 32 29.13 -2.67 -50.20
CA ALA A 32 30.14 -3.64 -49.77
C ALA A 32 31.10 -3.05 -48.71
N LYS A 33 31.38 -1.74 -48.78
CA LYS A 33 32.18 -0.99 -47.80
C LYS A 33 31.38 -0.53 -46.59
N SER A 34 30.08 -0.82 -46.51
CA SER A 34 29.16 -0.30 -45.49
C SER A 34 29.10 1.23 -45.46
N ASP A 35 29.44 1.91 -46.55
CA ASP A 35 29.22 3.34 -46.72
C ASP A 35 27.77 3.59 -47.12
N TRP A 36 26.89 3.55 -46.12
CA TRP A 36 25.44 3.64 -46.32
C TRP A 36 25.01 4.97 -46.94
N SER A 37 25.76 6.06 -46.69
CA SER A 37 25.46 7.39 -47.24
C SER A 37 25.64 7.39 -48.76
N THR A 38 26.82 6.96 -49.22
CA THR A 38 27.12 6.87 -50.65
C THR A 38 26.25 5.81 -51.32
N ALA A 39 26.07 4.64 -50.70
CA ALA A 39 25.23 3.57 -51.24
C ALA A 39 23.79 4.05 -51.49
N THR A 40 23.16 4.65 -50.49
CA THR A 40 21.78 5.15 -50.60
C THR A 40 21.65 6.22 -51.68
N LEU A 41 22.59 7.17 -51.74
CA LEU A 41 22.57 8.23 -52.76
C LEU A 41 22.74 7.67 -54.18
N SER A 42 23.68 6.74 -54.37
CA SER A 42 23.98 6.14 -55.67
C SER A 42 22.84 5.24 -56.15
N PHE A 43 22.25 4.43 -55.27
CA PHE A 43 21.05 3.66 -55.62
C PHE A 43 19.83 4.56 -55.86
N ARG A 44 19.69 5.69 -55.16
CA ARG A 44 18.63 6.68 -55.43
C ARG A 44 18.75 7.26 -56.85
N ARG A 45 19.98 7.53 -57.29
CA ARG A 45 20.25 7.93 -58.68
C ARG A 45 19.94 6.80 -59.64
N ALA A 46 20.35 5.57 -59.32
CA ALA A 46 20.09 4.40 -60.16
C ALA A 46 18.59 4.15 -60.39
N VAL A 47 17.74 4.20 -59.34
CA VAL A 47 16.28 4.02 -59.48
C VAL A 47 15.61 5.14 -60.30
N SER A 48 16.23 6.31 -60.39
CA SER A 48 15.71 7.43 -61.19
C SER A 48 15.97 7.28 -62.70
N VAL A 49 16.85 6.35 -63.10
CA VAL A 49 17.12 6.06 -64.51
C VAL A 49 15.96 5.28 -65.12
N PRO A 50 15.33 5.76 -66.20
CA PRO A 50 14.25 5.05 -66.86
C PRO A 50 14.68 3.64 -67.31
N GLY A 51 13.92 2.63 -66.91
CA GLY A 51 14.20 1.23 -67.28
C GLY A 51 15.25 0.51 -66.42
N ALA A 52 15.70 1.09 -65.30
CA ALA A 52 16.69 0.50 -64.40
C ALA A 52 16.26 -0.84 -63.74
N GLY A 53 15.02 -1.26 -63.93
CA GLY A 53 14.49 -2.50 -63.37
C GLY A 53 14.34 -2.44 -61.85
N SER A 54 14.22 -3.61 -61.24
CA SER A 54 13.96 -3.77 -59.80
C SER A 54 15.23 -3.92 -58.96
N GLU A 55 16.38 -4.21 -59.57
CA GLU A 55 17.62 -4.45 -58.83
C GLU A 55 18.12 -3.24 -58.02
N PRO A 56 18.20 -2.02 -58.57
CA PRO A 56 18.66 -0.89 -57.78
C PRO A 56 17.73 -0.57 -56.60
N TRP A 57 16.43 -0.83 -56.74
CA TRP A 57 15.47 -0.67 -55.65
C TRP A 57 15.71 -1.64 -54.50
N TYR A 58 16.04 -2.90 -54.81
CA TYR A 58 16.34 -3.89 -53.78
C TYR A 58 17.55 -3.46 -52.93
N TRP A 59 18.62 -3.03 -53.59
CA TRP A 59 19.83 -2.56 -52.90
C TRP A 59 19.65 -1.22 -52.20
N LEU A 60 18.80 -0.34 -52.72
CA LEU A 60 18.38 0.88 -52.06
C LEU A 60 17.73 0.59 -50.71
N ILE A 61 16.71 -0.28 -50.71
CA ILE A 61 16.01 -0.69 -49.47
C ILE A 61 17.02 -1.26 -48.47
N LEU A 62 17.90 -2.18 -48.88
CA LEU A 62 18.89 -2.75 -47.98
C LEU A 62 19.88 -1.70 -47.44
N SER A 63 20.26 -0.71 -48.25
CA SER A 63 21.15 0.38 -47.85
C SER A 63 20.49 1.29 -46.82
N GLU A 64 19.20 1.60 -46.98
CA GLU A 64 18.43 2.38 -46.02
C GLU A 64 18.25 1.66 -44.70
N LEU A 65 18.02 0.34 -44.74
CA LEU A 65 18.02 -0.50 -43.53
C LEU A 65 19.38 -0.44 -42.82
N GLY A 66 20.49 -0.48 -43.57
CA GLY A 66 21.84 -0.31 -43.04
C GLY A 66 22.08 1.07 -42.44
N ALA A 67 21.58 2.12 -43.11
CA ALA A 67 21.60 3.51 -42.66
C ALA A 67 20.66 3.79 -41.47
N ARG A 68 19.77 2.83 -41.14
CA ARG A 68 18.68 2.96 -40.17
C ARG A 68 17.62 4.01 -40.55
N ASP A 69 17.51 4.35 -41.83
CA ASP A 69 16.40 5.17 -42.34
C ASP A 69 15.18 4.29 -42.61
N TYR A 70 14.53 3.88 -41.53
CA TYR A 70 13.41 2.94 -41.58
C TYR A 70 12.18 3.51 -42.28
N SER A 71 11.99 4.83 -42.19
CA SER A 71 10.88 5.52 -42.87
C SER A 71 11.04 5.50 -44.39
N ALA A 72 12.24 5.80 -44.89
CA ALA A 72 12.51 5.79 -46.32
C ALA A 72 12.42 4.35 -46.86
N ALA A 73 13.00 3.40 -46.13
CA ALA A 73 12.89 1.98 -46.45
C ALA A 73 11.44 1.50 -46.58
N LEU A 74 10.55 1.85 -45.65
CA LEU A 74 9.15 1.42 -45.70
C LEU A 74 8.41 2.04 -46.92
N SER A 75 8.70 3.30 -47.24
CA SER A 75 8.16 3.98 -48.43
C SER A 75 8.65 3.32 -49.73
N ASP A 76 9.93 2.97 -49.79
CA ASP A 76 10.52 2.37 -50.98
C ASP A 76 10.14 0.90 -51.14
N ILE A 77 9.94 0.16 -50.04
CA ILE A 77 9.32 -1.17 -50.05
C ILE A 77 7.94 -1.11 -50.69
N ALA A 78 7.09 -0.16 -50.30
CA ALA A 78 5.76 0.00 -50.88
C ALA A 78 5.83 0.31 -52.39
N SER A 79 6.79 1.16 -52.79
CA SER A 79 7.03 1.50 -54.19
C SER A 79 7.53 0.29 -55.00
N PHE A 80 8.46 -0.49 -54.44
CA PHE A 80 8.97 -1.73 -55.03
C PHE A 80 7.86 -2.76 -55.23
N ASN A 81 7.07 -3.04 -54.19
CA ASN A 81 5.98 -4.02 -54.25
C ASN A 81 4.93 -3.63 -55.29
N LYS A 82 4.66 -2.33 -55.47
CA LYS A 82 3.73 -1.82 -56.48
C LYS A 82 4.29 -1.90 -57.90
N ALA A 83 5.56 -1.54 -58.08
CA ALA A 83 6.20 -1.50 -59.39
C ALA A 83 6.59 -2.89 -59.91
N PHE A 84 6.96 -3.81 -59.01
CA PHE A 84 7.54 -5.11 -59.35
C PHE A 84 6.86 -6.28 -58.61
N PRO A 85 5.51 -6.43 -58.68
CA PRO A 85 4.76 -7.40 -57.86
C PRO A 85 5.08 -8.88 -58.13
N LYS A 86 5.81 -9.19 -59.21
CA LYS A 86 6.24 -10.54 -59.60
C LYS A 86 7.75 -10.74 -59.47
N ASP A 87 8.47 -9.80 -58.88
CA ASP A 87 9.91 -9.94 -58.69
C ASP A 87 10.22 -11.14 -57.78
N PRO A 88 11.24 -11.95 -58.09
CA PRO A 88 11.64 -13.09 -57.26
C PRO A 88 12.00 -12.71 -55.81
N ARG A 89 12.37 -11.45 -55.55
CA ARG A 89 12.76 -10.94 -54.23
C ARG A 89 11.59 -10.38 -53.41
N ILE A 90 10.36 -10.47 -53.90
CA ILE A 90 9.16 -10.11 -53.13
C ILE A 90 9.11 -10.79 -51.75
N PRO A 91 9.47 -12.08 -51.59
CA PRO A 91 9.55 -12.71 -50.27
C PRO A 91 10.57 -12.00 -49.36
N ASP A 92 11.79 -11.74 -49.86
CA ASP A 92 12.84 -11.05 -49.11
C ASP A 92 12.40 -9.66 -48.68
N VAL A 93 11.83 -8.88 -49.60
CA VAL A 93 11.34 -7.52 -49.35
C VAL A 93 10.19 -7.53 -48.33
N THR A 94 9.27 -8.49 -48.40
CA THR A 94 8.18 -8.65 -47.41
C THR A 94 8.73 -9.01 -46.02
N TYR A 95 9.76 -9.84 -45.96
CA TYR A 95 10.46 -10.12 -44.71
C TYR A 95 11.15 -8.87 -44.13
N GLN A 96 11.81 -8.07 -44.98
CA GLN A 96 12.42 -6.81 -44.56
C GLN A 96 11.36 -5.81 -44.08
N GLU A 97 10.20 -5.73 -44.72
CA GLU A 97 9.06 -4.91 -44.27
C GLU A 97 8.66 -5.25 -42.84
N GLY A 98 8.46 -6.54 -42.55
CA GLY A 98 8.17 -7.02 -41.20
C GLY A 98 9.24 -6.61 -40.18
N ARG A 99 10.52 -6.70 -40.56
CA ARG A 99 11.64 -6.26 -39.70
C ARG A 99 11.67 -4.75 -39.46
N VAL A 100 11.47 -3.96 -40.51
CA VAL A 100 11.43 -2.49 -40.42
C VAL A 100 10.30 -2.06 -39.50
N LEU A 101 9.12 -2.65 -39.63
CA LEU A 101 7.98 -2.39 -38.74
C LEU A 101 8.31 -2.69 -37.27
N PHE A 102 9.03 -3.78 -36.99
CA PHE A 102 9.52 -4.07 -35.63
C PHE A 102 10.48 -2.99 -35.14
N LEU A 103 11.45 -2.59 -35.96
CA LEU A 103 12.45 -1.57 -35.61
C LEU A 103 11.84 -0.19 -35.38
N MET A 104 10.70 0.09 -36.00
CA MET A 104 9.91 1.30 -35.78
C MET A 104 8.93 1.20 -34.59
N GLY A 105 8.85 0.04 -33.92
CA GLY A 105 7.92 -0.20 -32.81
C GLY A 105 6.48 -0.49 -33.22
N HIS A 106 6.21 -0.67 -34.52
CA HIS A 106 4.90 -1.04 -35.06
C HIS A 106 4.67 -2.55 -34.93
N HIS A 107 4.55 -3.02 -33.69
CA HIS A 107 4.59 -4.45 -33.38
C HIS A 107 3.46 -5.27 -34.01
N ASP A 108 2.22 -4.77 -33.98
CA ASP A 108 1.08 -5.49 -34.56
C ASP A 108 1.21 -5.64 -36.08
N SER A 109 1.57 -4.54 -36.77
CA SER A 109 1.81 -4.56 -38.23
C SER A 109 2.98 -5.47 -38.60
N SER A 110 4.05 -5.47 -37.79
CA SER A 110 5.19 -6.36 -37.96
C SER A 110 4.76 -7.83 -37.87
N ILE A 111 4.03 -8.20 -36.81
CA ILE A 111 3.51 -9.55 -36.61
C ILE A 111 2.65 -9.99 -37.80
N GLN A 112 1.70 -9.15 -38.23
CA GLN A 112 0.83 -9.44 -39.38
C GLN A 112 1.63 -9.67 -40.67
N THR A 113 2.61 -8.81 -40.93
CA THR A 113 3.46 -8.89 -42.13
C THR A 113 4.33 -10.14 -42.12
N LEU A 114 4.92 -10.48 -40.97
CA LEU A 114 5.76 -11.68 -40.83
C LEU A 114 4.93 -12.97 -40.89
N TYR A 115 3.72 -13.00 -40.31
CA TYR A 115 2.82 -14.15 -40.47
C TYR A 115 2.35 -14.32 -41.92
N LYS A 116 2.08 -13.21 -42.63
CA LYS A 116 1.81 -13.25 -44.07
C LYS A 116 3.01 -13.83 -44.84
N PHE A 117 4.23 -13.43 -44.51
CA PHE A 117 5.44 -13.98 -45.12
C PHE A 117 5.56 -15.50 -44.93
N VAL A 118 5.45 -16.01 -43.70
CA VAL A 118 5.59 -17.47 -43.45
C VAL A 118 4.44 -18.31 -44.02
N SER A 119 3.26 -17.72 -44.21
CA SER A 119 2.13 -18.41 -44.84
C SER A 119 2.23 -18.46 -46.37
N LEU A 120 2.72 -17.39 -47.00
CA LEU A 120 2.88 -17.33 -48.45
C LEU A 120 4.13 -18.07 -48.94
N TRP A 121 5.21 -18.08 -48.15
CA TRP A 121 6.48 -18.70 -48.51
C TRP A 121 7.02 -19.63 -47.40
N PRO A 122 6.33 -20.73 -47.09
CA PRO A 122 6.64 -21.60 -45.96
C PRO A 122 7.99 -22.34 -46.07
N SER A 123 8.55 -22.44 -47.29
CA SER A 123 9.86 -23.07 -47.54
C SER A 123 10.99 -22.06 -47.73
N HIS A 124 10.75 -20.76 -47.53
CA HIS A 124 11.78 -19.74 -47.68
C HIS A 124 12.85 -19.87 -46.59
N GLU A 125 14.12 -19.62 -46.94
CA GLU A 125 15.24 -19.74 -45.98
C GLU A 125 15.13 -18.79 -44.78
N LEU A 126 14.38 -17.69 -44.95
CA LEU A 126 14.15 -16.68 -43.92
C LEU A 126 12.98 -17.02 -42.98
N VAL A 127 12.26 -18.13 -43.18
CA VAL A 127 11.14 -18.55 -42.30
C VAL A 127 11.55 -18.66 -40.83
N PRO A 128 12.67 -19.33 -40.46
CA PRO A 128 13.10 -19.38 -39.06
C PRO A 128 13.39 -17.99 -38.50
N SER A 129 13.96 -17.11 -39.33
CA SER A 129 14.25 -15.73 -38.96
C SER A 129 12.98 -14.88 -38.84
N ALA A 130 11.93 -15.17 -39.60
CA ALA A 130 10.63 -14.51 -39.50
C ALA A 130 9.93 -14.89 -38.20
N TYR A 131 9.93 -16.17 -37.84
CA TYR A 131 9.46 -16.63 -36.53
C TYR A 131 10.24 -15.97 -35.38
N TYR A 132 11.56 -15.79 -35.52
CA TYR A 132 12.34 -15.07 -34.51
C TYR A 132 11.80 -13.65 -34.30
N TRP A 133 11.59 -12.89 -35.38
CA TRP A 133 11.05 -11.54 -35.26
C TRP A 133 9.61 -11.50 -34.77
N ILE A 134 8.77 -12.50 -35.07
CA ILE A 134 7.44 -12.64 -34.46
C ILE A 134 7.58 -12.80 -32.94
N GLY A 135 8.48 -13.68 -32.50
CA GLY A 135 8.78 -13.87 -31.07
C GLY A 135 9.29 -12.58 -30.41
N GLU A 136 10.16 -11.82 -31.08
CA GLU A 136 10.64 -10.52 -30.59
C GLU A 136 9.50 -9.52 -30.42
N ASN A 137 8.60 -9.41 -31.41
CA ASN A 137 7.44 -8.52 -31.30
C ASN A 137 6.55 -8.93 -30.11
N LEU A 138 6.25 -10.22 -29.98
CA LEU A 138 5.45 -10.75 -28.86
C LEU A 138 6.11 -10.47 -27.51
N TYR A 139 7.44 -10.59 -27.42
CA TYR A 139 8.21 -10.23 -26.24
C TYR A 139 8.09 -8.74 -25.92
N MET A 140 8.22 -7.86 -26.92
CA MET A 140 8.15 -6.41 -26.73
C MET A 140 6.77 -5.94 -26.26
N VAL A 141 5.69 -6.61 -26.68
CA VAL A 141 4.31 -6.30 -26.22
C VAL A 141 3.91 -7.05 -24.93
N GLY A 142 4.85 -7.73 -24.27
CA GLY A 142 4.62 -8.41 -23.00
C GLY A 142 3.89 -9.76 -23.09
N ARG A 143 3.67 -10.30 -24.29
CA ARG A 143 3.03 -11.61 -24.52
C ARG A 143 4.05 -12.73 -24.37
N PHE A 144 4.60 -12.87 -23.17
CA PHE A 144 5.77 -13.70 -22.90
C PHE A 144 5.56 -15.19 -23.16
N GLU A 145 4.40 -15.77 -22.83
CA GLU A 145 4.15 -17.20 -23.09
C GLU A 145 4.06 -17.52 -24.59
N GLU A 146 3.47 -16.62 -25.37
CA GLU A 146 3.39 -16.77 -26.83
C GLU A 146 4.77 -16.59 -27.46
N ALA A 147 5.52 -15.57 -27.04
CA ALA A 147 6.91 -15.38 -27.46
C ALA A 147 7.75 -16.64 -27.18
N ARG A 148 7.64 -17.20 -25.96
CA ARG A 148 8.33 -18.43 -25.56
C ARG A 148 7.96 -19.61 -26.44
N SER A 149 6.69 -19.74 -26.80
CA SER A 149 6.20 -20.80 -27.69
C SER A 149 6.80 -20.68 -29.08
N ILE A 150 6.83 -19.47 -29.64
CA ILE A 150 7.44 -19.19 -30.96
C ILE A 150 8.95 -19.44 -30.95
N PHE A 151 9.68 -18.97 -29.94
CA PHE A 151 11.11 -19.26 -29.83
C PHE A 151 11.38 -20.76 -29.65
N SER A 152 10.54 -21.48 -28.91
CA SER A 152 10.68 -22.93 -28.72
C SER A 152 10.47 -23.69 -30.03
N LEU A 153 9.53 -23.24 -30.86
CA LEU A 153 9.31 -23.79 -32.20
C LEU A 153 10.62 -23.75 -33.01
N ILE A 154 11.32 -22.61 -33.01
CA ILE A 154 12.59 -22.47 -33.74
C ILE A 154 13.63 -23.49 -33.28
N LEU A 155 13.78 -23.67 -31.97
CA LEU A 155 14.74 -24.63 -31.41
C LEU A 155 14.41 -26.08 -31.79
N SER A 156 13.13 -26.41 -31.93
CA SER A 156 12.67 -27.77 -32.24
C SER A 156 12.65 -28.08 -33.73
N THR A 157 12.25 -27.12 -34.57
CA THR A 157 12.02 -27.32 -36.01
C THR A 157 13.24 -26.96 -36.85
N TRP A 158 14.00 -25.94 -36.46
CA TRP A 158 15.18 -25.49 -37.20
C TRP A 158 16.44 -25.45 -36.32
N PRO A 159 16.96 -26.63 -35.92
CA PRO A 159 18.12 -26.72 -35.03
C PRO A 159 19.44 -26.21 -35.65
N GLN A 160 19.48 -25.84 -36.92
CA GLN A 160 20.66 -25.22 -37.56
C GLN A 160 20.37 -23.77 -38.01
N ALA A 161 19.23 -23.19 -37.64
CA ALA A 161 18.91 -21.82 -38.01
C ALA A 161 19.82 -20.81 -37.31
N VAL A 162 20.22 -19.76 -38.03
CA VAL A 162 21.03 -18.64 -37.53
C VAL A 162 20.44 -17.99 -36.26
N LYS A 163 19.11 -18.04 -36.10
CA LYS A 163 18.41 -17.45 -34.95
C LYS A 163 18.20 -18.42 -33.79
N ARG A 164 18.78 -19.62 -33.81
CA ARG A 164 18.62 -20.62 -32.75
C ARG A 164 19.14 -20.12 -31.41
N GLU A 165 20.39 -19.71 -31.34
CA GLU A 165 21.04 -19.26 -30.10
C GLU A 165 20.33 -18.03 -29.52
N ALA A 166 19.96 -17.09 -30.40
CA ALA A 166 19.19 -15.91 -30.02
C ALA A 166 17.82 -16.29 -29.44
N SER A 167 17.12 -17.26 -30.04
CA SER A 167 15.83 -17.77 -29.54
C SER A 167 15.97 -18.44 -28.17
N TRP A 168 17.04 -19.23 -27.99
CA TRP A 168 17.33 -19.86 -26.69
C TRP A 168 17.58 -18.81 -25.61
N TYR A 169 18.37 -17.78 -25.92
CA TYR A 169 18.63 -16.68 -25.00
C TYR A 169 17.34 -15.93 -24.61
N ARG A 170 16.46 -15.66 -25.58
CA ARG A 170 15.15 -15.04 -25.29
C ARG A 170 14.27 -15.88 -24.40
N ILE A 171 14.23 -17.20 -24.59
CA ILE A 171 13.50 -18.10 -23.66
C ILE A 171 14.05 -18.00 -22.24
N ALA A 172 15.37 -17.91 -22.08
CA ALA A 172 15.98 -17.76 -20.76
C ALA A 172 15.58 -16.41 -20.11
N GLN A 173 15.60 -15.31 -20.86
CA GLN A 173 15.14 -14.00 -20.38
C GLN A 173 13.66 -14.02 -19.99
N ILE A 174 12.80 -14.63 -20.80
CA ILE A 174 11.37 -14.79 -20.49
C ILE A 174 11.18 -15.53 -19.15
N LYS A 175 11.90 -16.64 -18.94
CA LYS A 175 11.82 -17.40 -17.68
C LYS A 175 12.26 -16.55 -16.48
N GLN A 176 13.27 -15.71 -16.65
CA GLN A 176 13.73 -14.81 -15.60
C GLN A 176 12.65 -13.77 -15.26
N ASN A 177 12.06 -13.13 -16.27
CA ASN A 177 11.01 -12.12 -16.08
C ASN A 177 9.78 -12.70 -15.37
N ILE A 178 9.31 -13.89 -15.79
CA ILE A 178 8.17 -14.56 -15.15
C ILE A 178 8.46 -14.84 -13.67
N LYS A 179 9.65 -15.36 -13.37
CA LYS A 179 10.05 -15.63 -11.98
C LYS A 179 10.13 -14.35 -11.14
N GLU A 180 10.60 -13.25 -11.71
CA GLU A 180 10.66 -11.95 -11.04
C GLU A 180 9.25 -11.42 -10.75
N GLU A 181 8.32 -11.53 -11.70
CA GLU A 181 6.92 -11.13 -11.53
C GLU A 181 6.22 -11.96 -10.44
N GLU A 182 6.42 -13.27 -10.41
CA GLU A 182 5.91 -14.14 -9.35
C GLU A 182 6.47 -13.77 -7.97
N LEU A 183 7.77 -13.47 -7.89
CA LEU A 183 8.41 -13.02 -6.65
C LEU A 183 7.83 -11.68 -6.18
N LEU A 184 7.66 -10.73 -7.09
CA LEU A 184 7.05 -9.43 -6.79
C LEU A 184 5.61 -9.59 -6.29
N LYS A 185 4.83 -10.50 -6.87
CA LYS A 185 3.48 -10.82 -6.42
C LYS A 185 3.50 -11.39 -4.99
N LEU A 186 4.39 -12.33 -4.71
CA LEU A 186 4.52 -12.93 -3.38
C LEU A 186 4.91 -11.89 -2.32
N LEU A 187 5.85 -10.99 -2.65
CA LEU A 187 6.26 -9.90 -1.77
C LEU A 187 5.10 -8.94 -1.47
N LYS A 188 4.30 -8.59 -2.48
CA LYS A 188 3.09 -7.76 -2.28
C LYS A 188 2.08 -8.44 -1.36
N MET A 189 1.76 -9.71 -1.61
CA MET A 189 0.86 -10.48 -0.75
C MET A 189 1.36 -10.56 0.69
N SER A 190 2.67 -10.79 0.89
CA SER A 190 3.26 -10.83 2.23
C SER A 190 3.18 -9.48 2.95
N HIS A 191 3.32 -8.37 2.22
CA HIS A 191 3.21 -7.02 2.78
C HIS A 191 1.77 -6.68 3.16
N GLU A 192 0.80 -7.04 2.31
CA GLU A 192 -0.62 -6.88 2.63
C GLU A 192 -1.03 -7.68 3.87
N GLU A 193 -0.51 -8.90 4.01
CA GLU A 193 -0.78 -9.73 5.19
C GLU A 193 -0.16 -9.12 6.46
N SER A 194 1.07 -8.57 6.38
CA SER A 194 1.68 -7.91 7.54
C SER A 194 0.92 -6.66 7.97
N LEU A 195 0.43 -5.86 7.01
CA LEU A 195 -0.44 -4.72 7.30
C LEU A 195 -1.74 -5.16 7.98
N ARG A 196 -2.39 -6.23 7.49
CA ARG A 196 -3.62 -6.76 8.08
C ARG A 196 -3.41 -7.18 9.54
N VAL A 197 -2.30 -7.86 9.85
CA VAL A 197 -1.98 -8.25 11.23
C VAL A 197 -1.80 -7.04 12.14
N ILE A 198 -1.15 -5.97 11.66
CA ILE A 198 -0.98 -4.72 12.41
C ILE A 198 -2.34 -4.07 12.67
N GLU A 199 -3.21 -3.98 11.67
CA GLU A 199 -4.57 -3.43 11.82
C GLU A 199 -5.42 -4.23 12.82
N ASP A 200 -5.37 -5.57 12.75
CA ASP A 200 -6.06 -6.45 13.69
C ASP A 200 -5.52 -6.28 15.11
N TYR A 201 -4.21 -6.12 15.28
CA TYR A 201 -3.59 -5.84 16.57
C TYR A 201 -4.08 -4.50 17.14
N GLN A 202 -4.05 -3.42 16.34
CA GLN A 202 -4.55 -2.10 16.74
C GLN A 202 -6.03 -2.13 17.13
N ARG A 203 -6.84 -2.90 16.40
CA ARG A 203 -8.27 -3.08 16.72
C ARG A 203 -8.46 -3.80 18.06
N ARG A 204 -7.67 -4.86 18.32
CA ARG A 204 -7.72 -5.59 19.60
C ARG A 204 -7.25 -4.70 20.75
N GLU A 205 -6.16 -3.96 20.57
CA GLU A 205 -5.64 -3.00 21.56
C GLU A 205 -6.71 -1.99 21.99
N LYS A 206 -7.38 -1.36 21.01
CA LYS A 206 -8.51 -0.44 21.29
C LYS A 206 -9.65 -1.11 22.06
N THR A 207 -9.94 -2.37 21.75
CA THR A 207 -11.01 -3.12 22.42
C THR A 207 -10.62 -3.46 23.88
N TYR A 208 -9.36 -3.82 24.11
CA TYR A 208 -8.84 -4.05 25.47
C TYR A 208 -8.83 -2.78 26.29
N GLU A 209 -8.43 -1.65 25.70
CA GLU A 209 -8.42 -0.35 26.38
C GLU A 209 -9.85 0.02 26.84
N GLN A 210 -10.85 -0.14 25.97
CA GLN A 210 -12.25 0.06 26.33
C GLN A 210 -12.72 -0.88 27.43
N ALA A 211 -12.33 -2.16 27.39
CA ALA A 211 -12.67 -3.14 28.43
C ALA A 211 -12.02 -2.78 29.78
N ILE A 212 -10.76 -2.35 29.78
CA ILE A 212 -10.05 -1.90 30.98
C ILE A 212 -10.75 -0.69 31.59
N ILE A 213 -11.13 0.30 30.78
CA ILE A 213 -11.89 1.47 31.25
C ILE A 213 -13.23 1.03 31.86
N ALA A 214 -13.94 0.10 31.23
CA ALA A 214 -15.21 -0.43 31.76
C ALA A 214 -15.01 -1.17 33.10
N TYR A 215 -13.96 -1.98 33.23
CA TYR A 215 -13.62 -2.65 34.49
C TYR A 215 -13.23 -1.66 35.59
N GLN A 216 -12.38 -0.68 35.28
CA GLN A 216 -11.99 0.38 36.21
C GLN A 216 -13.21 1.15 36.71
N LYS A 217 -14.14 1.51 35.81
CA LYS A 217 -15.41 2.15 36.17
C LYS A 217 -16.23 1.28 37.11
N ARG A 218 -16.44 0.01 36.75
CA ARG A 218 -17.22 -0.93 37.57
C ARG A 218 -16.62 -1.12 38.97
N ILE A 219 -15.29 -1.19 39.07
CA ILE A 219 -14.59 -1.25 40.36
C ILE A 219 -14.82 0.04 41.15
N SER A 220 -14.72 1.22 40.50
CA SER A 220 -14.98 2.50 41.16
C SER A 220 -16.40 2.62 41.70
N ASP A 221 -17.40 2.20 40.91
CA ASP A 221 -18.81 2.22 41.31
C ASP A 221 -19.06 1.27 42.49
N MET A 222 -18.50 0.05 42.45
CA MET A 222 -18.59 -0.93 43.55
C MET A 222 -17.95 -0.42 44.86
N ILE A 223 -16.80 0.27 44.78
CA ILE A 223 -16.16 0.90 45.95
C ILE A 223 -17.04 2.01 46.53
N LYS A 224 -17.66 2.84 45.69
CA LYS A 224 -18.58 3.90 46.13
C LYS A 224 -19.82 3.32 46.82
N ASP A 225 -20.46 2.32 46.22
CA ASP A 225 -21.67 1.70 46.75
C ASP A 225 -21.41 1.03 48.11
N THR A 226 -20.29 0.31 48.24
CA THR A 226 -19.93 -0.36 49.50
C THR A 226 -19.66 0.65 50.60
N ARG A 227 -18.91 1.73 50.30
CA ARG A 227 -18.58 2.77 51.28
C ARG A 227 -19.79 3.61 51.69
N MET A 228 -20.71 3.87 50.76
CA MET A 228 -21.95 4.59 51.04
C MET A 228 -22.90 3.77 51.92
N GLY A 229 -23.05 2.47 51.66
CA GLY A 229 -23.87 1.58 52.50
C GLY A 229 -23.38 1.51 53.95
N GLU A 230 -22.06 1.43 54.18
CA GLU A 230 -21.47 1.46 55.52
C GLU A 230 -21.79 2.77 56.27
N LEU A 231 -21.71 3.91 55.59
CA LEU A 231 -21.97 5.22 56.17
C LEU A 231 -23.45 5.44 56.48
N GLU A 232 -24.36 4.96 55.63
CA GLU A 232 -25.80 5.03 55.87
C GLU A 232 -26.23 4.18 57.07
N GLN A 233 -25.65 3.00 57.22
CA GLN A 233 -25.88 2.15 58.39
C GLN A 233 -25.39 2.83 59.68
N GLN A 234 -24.18 3.38 59.69
CA GLN A 234 -23.66 4.12 60.85
C GLN A 234 -24.54 5.31 61.22
N ILE A 235 -25.03 6.06 60.23
CA ILE A 235 -25.95 7.19 60.48
C ILE A 235 -27.28 6.70 61.06
N GLY A 236 -27.81 5.56 60.59
CA GLY A 236 -29.03 4.96 61.13
C GLY A 236 -28.89 4.51 62.58
N ASP A 237 -27.79 3.83 62.91
CA ASP A 237 -27.48 3.37 64.27
C ASP A 237 -27.35 4.55 65.24
N GLU A 238 -26.64 5.61 64.83
CA GLU A 238 -26.46 6.82 65.64
C GLU A 238 -27.77 7.62 65.83
N LYS A 239 -28.66 7.64 64.85
CA LYS A 239 -29.99 8.25 65.01
C LYS A 239 -30.84 7.50 66.04
N THR A 240 -30.79 6.18 66.01
CA THR A 240 -31.55 5.32 66.94
C THR A 240 -31.03 5.49 68.37
N ARG A 241 -29.70 5.51 68.56
CA ARG A 241 -29.11 5.84 69.87
C ARG A 241 -29.52 7.22 70.37
N ASN A 242 -29.55 8.22 69.49
CA ASN A 242 -29.98 9.55 69.87
C ASN A 242 -31.46 9.60 70.28
N SER A 243 -32.36 8.88 69.60
CA SER A 243 -33.77 8.81 70.04
C SER A 243 -33.91 8.11 71.39
N GLU A 244 -33.21 7.00 71.60
CA GLU A 244 -33.22 6.29 72.89
C GLU A 244 -32.69 7.16 74.04
N LEU A 245 -31.63 7.94 73.77
CA LEU A 245 -31.10 8.89 74.75
C LEU A 245 -32.09 10.01 75.05
N ILE A 246 -32.81 10.53 74.04
CA ILE A 246 -33.85 11.54 74.23
C ILE A 246 -34.99 10.99 75.07
N ASP A 247 -35.50 9.80 74.74
CA ASP A 247 -36.57 9.14 75.51
C ASP A 247 -36.14 8.93 76.97
N ARG A 248 -34.88 8.51 77.17
CA ARG A 248 -34.32 8.32 78.50
C ARG A 248 -34.18 9.63 79.27
N ILE A 249 -33.79 10.72 78.60
CA ILE A 249 -33.75 12.06 79.20
C ILE A 249 -35.16 12.48 79.61
N SER A 250 -36.17 12.30 78.75
CA SER A 250 -37.56 12.64 79.07
C SER A 250 -38.11 11.81 80.24
N GLU A 251 -37.79 10.53 80.32
CA GLU A 251 -38.16 9.67 81.46
C GLU A 251 -37.50 10.15 82.77
N LEU A 252 -36.22 10.53 82.71
CA LEU A 252 -35.49 11.07 83.85
C LEU A 252 -36.02 12.45 84.27
N GLU A 253 -36.41 13.30 83.33
CA GLU A 253 -37.05 14.59 83.60
C GLU A 253 -38.41 14.43 84.26
N LEU A 254 -39.24 13.49 83.78
CA LEU A 254 -40.53 13.15 84.38
C LEU A 254 -40.34 12.68 85.84
N ARG A 255 -39.40 11.74 86.05
CA ARG A 255 -39.12 11.19 87.38
C ARG A 255 -38.55 12.25 88.33
N ASN A 256 -37.72 13.15 87.82
CA ASN A 256 -37.25 14.31 88.61
C ASN A 256 -38.41 15.25 88.97
N ALA A 257 -39.36 15.48 88.07
CA ALA A 257 -40.53 16.30 88.34
C ALA A 257 -41.42 15.66 89.42
N GLU A 258 -41.70 14.35 89.33
CA GLU A 258 -42.44 13.59 90.35
C GLU A 258 -41.77 13.64 91.72
N LEU A 259 -40.45 13.38 91.77
CA LEU A 259 -39.67 13.47 93.01
C LEU A 259 -39.70 14.89 93.58
N SER A 260 -39.60 15.91 92.73
CA SER A 260 -39.68 17.30 93.18
C SER A 260 -41.05 17.67 93.74
N ALA A 261 -42.15 17.12 93.18
CA ALA A 261 -43.51 17.33 93.69
C ALA A 261 -43.73 16.63 95.04
N ALA A 262 -43.25 15.38 95.18
CA ALA A 262 -43.29 14.63 96.44
C ALA A 262 -42.46 15.29 97.56
N MET A 263 -41.35 15.95 97.21
CA MET A 263 -40.55 16.74 98.16
C MET A 263 -41.25 18.04 98.61
N VAL A 264 -42.09 18.63 97.76
CA VAL A 264 -42.89 19.83 98.11
C VAL A 264 -44.07 19.46 99.02
N GLU A 265 -44.73 18.31 98.81
CA GLU A 265 -45.79 17.81 99.71
C GLU A 265 -45.29 17.40 101.10
N SER A 266 -44.01 17.02 101.24
CA SER A 266 -43.37 16.66 102.51
C SER A 266 -42.73 17.84 103.26
N GLY A 267 -42.98 19.08 102.83
CA GLY A 267 -42.53 20.29 103.53
C GLY A 267 -41.02 20.54 103.48
N ILE A 268 -40.32 20.03 102.46
CA ILE A 268 -38.87 20.23 102.28
C ILE A 268 -38.63 21.28 101.18
N GLU A 269 -38.12 22.45 101.59
CA GLU A 269 -37.72 23.53 100.67
C GLU A 269 -36.65 23.06 99.65
N ASN A 270 -36.97 23.22 98.37
CA ASN A 270 -36.13 22.86 97.24
C ASN A 270 -35.25 24.04 96.79
N LYS A 271 -33.94 24.01 97.08
CA LYS A 271 -32.96 24.87 96.39
C LYS A 271 -32.38 24.10 95.19
N GLN A 272 -32.92 24.39 94.00
CA GLN A 272 -32.37 23.96 92.72
C GLN A 272 -30.98 24.55 92.47
N PRO A 273 -30.01 23.81 91.92
CA PRO A 273 -28.94 24.39 91.14
C PRO A 273 -29.50 24.89 89.80
N THR A 274 -29.16 26.10 89.39
CA THR A 274 -29.65 26.74 88.17
C THR A 274 -29.28 25.98 86.90
N ASN A 275 -30.23 25.88 85.97
CA ASN A 275 -30.19 25.11 84.70
C ASN A 275 -29.07 25.50 83.70
N GLN A 276 -28.25 26.51 84.00
CA GLN A 276 -27.19 27.02 83.12
C GLN A 276 -25.90 26.17 83.12
N ASP A 277 -25.59 25.44 84.21
CA ASP A 277 -24.35 24.64 84.28
C ASP A 277 -24.47 23.25 83.59
N ILE A 278 -25.70 22.74 83.42
CA ILE A 278 -25.98 21.45 82.77
C ILE A 278 -25.94 21.60 81.22
N THR A 279 -26.24 22.79 80.70
CA THR A 279 -26.23 23.09 79.25
C THR A 279 -24.94 23.75 78.76
N SER A 280 -23.90 23.85 79.60
CA SER A 280 -22.61 24.44 79.24
C SER A 280 -21.92 23.67 78.11
N ASN A 281 -21.35 24.36 77.10
CA ASN A 281 -20.55 23.76 76.03
C ASN A 281 -19.18 23.22 76.50
N ASP A 282 -18.79 23.49 77.75
CA ASP A 282 -17.58 22.95 78.37
C ASP A 282 -17.85 21.54 78.96
N PRO A 283 -17.26 20.46 78.40
CA PRO A 283 -17.52 19.09 78.82
C PRO A 283 -17.15 18.83 80.29
N ASN A 284 -16.13 19.49 80.81
CA ASN A 284 -15.67 19.27 82.19
C ASN A 284 -16.63 19.88 83.20
N LYS A 285 -17.15 21.08 82.92
CA LYS A 285 -18.18 21.70 83.78
C LYS A 285 -19.45 20.87 83.81
N ARG A 286 -19.86 20.35 82.64
CA ARG A 286 -21.03 19.48 82.53
C ARG A 286 -20.87 18.18 83.33
N ARG A 287 -19.68 17.56 83.25
CA ARG A 287 -19.35 16.34 84.02
C ARG A 287 -19.43 16.57 85.52
N VAL A 288 -18.86 17.66 86.03
CA VAL A 288 -18.85 17.98 87.46
C VAL A 288 -20.27 18.26 87.96
N ALA A 289 -21.08 18.99 87.19
CA ALA A 289 -22.47 19.25 87.54
C ALA A 289 -23.32 17.95 87.60
N LEU A 290 -23.12 17.04 86.64
CA LEU A 290 -23.76 15.73 86.61
C LEU A 290 -23.30 14.82 87.76
N GLU A 291 -22.01 14.84 88.12
CA GLU A 291 -21.47 14.10 89.27
C GLU A 291 -22.07 14.59 90.60
N ALA A 292 -22.24 15.91 90.76
CA ALA A 292 -22.87 16.49 91.94
C ALA A 292 -24.34 16.06 92.08
N LEU A 293 -25.10 16.08 90.97
CA LEU A 293 -26.48 15.57 90.93
C LEU A 293 -26.54 14.08 91.25
N ARG A 294 -25.64 13.28 90.68
CA ARG A 294 -25.58 11.83 90.93
C ARG A 294 -25.30 11.50 92.39
N ASN A 295 -24.38 12.21 93.04
CA ASN A 295 -24.08 12.00 94.45
C ASN A 295 -25.25 12.39 95.35
N LYS A 296 -25.97 13.47 95.01
CA LYS A 296 -27.17 13.88 95.74
C LYS A 296 -28.31 12.88 95.58
N ALA A 297 -28.56 12.38 94.36
CA ALA A 297 -29.55 11.33 94.12
C ALA A 297 -29.25 10.07 94.95
N ARG A 298 -27.98 9.70 95.06
CA ARG A 298 -27.53 8.56 95.88
C ARG A 298 -27.75 8.78 97.38
N SER A 299 -27.52 10.01 97.86
CA SER A 299 -27.81 10.41 99.24
C SER A 299 -29.30 10.33 99.56
N VAL A 300 -30.16 10.82 98.65
CA VAL A 300 -31.62 10.73 98.80
C VAL A 300 -32.09 9.28 98.79
N GLN A 301 -31.52 8.46 97.91
CA GLN A 301 -31.86 7.04 97.84
C GLN A 301 -31.47 6.30 99.12
N ASN A 302 -30.29 6.54 99.67
CA ASN A 302 -29.89 5.95 100.95
C ASN A 302 -30.79 6.40 102.12
N MET A 303 -31.27 7.66 102.12
CA MET A 303 -32.21 8.14 103.12
C MET A 303 -33.59 7.50 102.96
N TYR A 304 -34.04 7.25 101.73
CA TYR A 304 -35.28 6.53 101.44
C TYR A 304 -35.21 5.07 101.89
N ASP A 305 -34.09 4.40 101.61
CA ASP A 305 -33.84 3.02 102.05
C ASP A 305 -33.84 2.91 103.59
N GLN A 306 -33.28 3.91 104.30
CA GLN A 306 -33.33 3.98 105.77
C GLN A 306 -34.74 4.23 106.33
N ILE A 307 -35.60 4.96 105.60
CA ILE A 307 -37.00 5.17 106.01
C ILE A 307 -37.80 3.87 105.83
N LEU A 308 -37.57 3.12 104.75
CA LEU A 308 -38.18 1.82 104.51
C LEU A 308 -37.73 0.76 105.54
N GLU A 309 -36.47 0.76 105.96
CA GLU A 309 -35.97 -0.13 107.01
C GLU A 309 -36.47 0.24 108.42
N GLY A 310 -36.87 1.50 108.65
CA GLY A 310 -37.38 1.99 109.94
C GLY A 310 -38.88 1.79 110.19
N GLU A 311 -39.66 1.40 109.18
CA GLU A 311 -41.10 1.09 109.31
C GLU A 311 -41.38 -0.40 109.61
N GLU A 312 -40.35 -1.27 109.69
CA GLU A 312 -40.50 -2.70 109.97
C GLU A 312 -40.11 -3.19 111.39
N LYS A 313 -39.40 -2.42 112.25
CA LYS A 313 -39.28 -2.62 113.73
C LYS A 313 -38.25 -1.72 114.41
#